data_AF-A0A8T7JTM0-F1
#
_entry.id   AF-A0A8T7JTM0-F1
#
_cell.length_a   1.000
_cell.length_b   1.000
_cell.length_c   1.000
_cell.angle_alpha   90.00
_cell.angle_beta   90.00
_cell.angle_gamma   90.00
#
_symmetry.space_group_name_H-M   'P 1'
#
loop_
_entity.id
_entity.type
_entity.pdbx_description
1 polymer ?
#
loop_
_entity_poly.entity_id
_entity_poly.type
_entity_poly.pdbx_seq_one_letter_code
_entity_poly.pdbx_strand_id
1 'polypeptide(L)'
;MSTDTMPALPKKTPHVDLDKTRERLTRLGLVHAADKLGEQVALATKETQAPHRFLDNLLEAELAARDERRVRTSLRLSGLPTGQTLSNIDFAFQPSVERSRIETLATCAYLRERESLLIQGPPGVGKTHLAIALGVRAIENGFSVAFHRLEDLLAALKRDADIGPQRLRQRKHMNTALLI
;
A
#
# COMPACT_ATOMS: atom_id res chain seq x y z
N MET A 1 -43.74 56.60 19.39
CA MET A 1 -42.58 56.29 18.53
C MET A 1 -42.25 54.82 18.72
N SER A 2 -42.89 53.96 17.94
CA SER A 2 -42.67 52.52 17.94
C SER A 2 -41.43 52.27 17.09
N THR A 3 -40.34 51.77 17.69
CA THR A 3 -39.17 51.33 16.93
C THR A 3 -39.46 49.97 16.35
N ASP A 4 -39.43 49.96 15.03
CA ASP A 4 -39.76 48.89 14.13
C ASP A 4 -38.87 47.66 14.35
N THR A 5 -39.53 46.51 14.28
CA THR A 5 -38.96 45.18 14.40
C THR A 5 -38.25 44.84 13.09
N MET A 6 -36.92 44.77 13.07
CA MET A 6 -36.21 44.03 12.01
C MET A 6 -36.04 42.57 12.45
N PRO A 7 -36.65 41.59 11.75
CA PRO A 7 -36.41 40.20 12.04
C PRO A 7 -35.01 39.83 11.53
N ALA A 8 -34.20 39.25 12.41
CA ALA A 8 -32.92 38.66 12.06
C ALA A 8 -33.14 37.59 10.97
N LEU A 9 -32.54 37.82 9.80
CA LEU A 9 -32.52 36.86 8.69
C LEU A 9 -31.98 35.50 9.18
N PRO A 10 -32.67 34.38 8.90
CA PRO A 10 -32.15 33.07 9.26
C PRO A 10 -30.88 32.80 8.44
N LYS A 11 -29.75 32.58 9.12
CA LYS A 11 -28.53 32.02 8.52
C LYS A 11 -28.85 30.59 8.07
N LYS A 12 -29.37 30.45 6.84
CA LYS A 12 -29.53 29.18 6.15
C LYS A 12 -28.15 28.53 6.05
N THR A 13 -27.88 27.56 6.91
CA THR A 13 -26.85 26.56 6.69
C THR A 13 -27.14 25.97 5.30
N PRO A 14 -26.20 26.08 4.34
CA PRO A 14 -26.42 25.49 3.03
C PRO A 14 -26.50 23.98 3.26
N HIS A 15 -27.70 23.43 3.10
CA HIS A 15 -27.91 22.00 2.95
C HIS A 15 -27.25 21.63 1.62
N VAL A 16 -25.92 21.46 1.64
CA VAL A 16 -25.21 20.84 0.53
C VAL A 16 -25.89 19.49 0.37
N ASP A 17 -26.46 19.22 -0.82
CA ASP A 17 -26.97 17.90 -1.17
C ASP A 17 -25.78 16.92 -1.12
N LEU A 18 -25.48 16.42 0.07
CA LEU A 18 -24.41 15.46 0.34
C LEU A 18 -24.61 14.23 -0.56
N ASP A 19 -25.85 13.90 -0.88
CA ASP A 19 -26.23 12.83 -1.79
C ASP A 19 -25.75 13.08 -3.22
N LYS A 20 -25.92 14.29 -3.77
CA LYS A 20 -25.40 14.64 -5.11
C LYS A 20 -23.88 14.65 -5.13
N THR A 21 -23.25 15.11 -4.05
CA THR A 21 -21.80 15.13 -3.93
C THR A 21 -21.24 13.72 -3.84
N ARG A 22 -21.87 12.86 -3.04
CA ARG A 22 -21.57 11.43 -2.94
C ARG A 22 -21.71 10.72 -4.28
N GLU A 23 -22.79 10.95 -5.01
CA GLU A 23 -22.99 10.36 -6.35
C GLU A 23 -21.88 10.78 -7.32
N ARG A 24 -21.49 12.05 -7.32
CA ARG A 24 -20.38 12.55 -8.15
C ARG A 24 -19.04 11.92 -7.76
N LEU A 25 -18.75 11.80 -6.47
CA LEU A 25 -17.53 11.15 -5.98
C LEU A 25 -17.47 9.69 -6.42
N THR A 26 -18.57 8.95 -6.28
CA THR A 26 -18.66 7.55 -6.75
C THR A 26 -18.47 7.44 -8.25
N ARG A 27 -19.06 8.34 -9.05
CA ARG A 27 -18.87 8.38 -10.52
C ARG A 27 -17.43 8.68 -10.94
N LEU A 28 -16.68 9.44 -10.14
CA LEU A 28 -15.25 9.68 -10.34
C LEU A 28 -14.38 8.52 -9.80
N GLY A 29 -14.99 7.47 -9.24
CA GLY A 29 -14.30 6.34 -8.65
C GLY A 29 -13.70 6.61 -7.25
N LEU A 30 -14.10 7.70 -6.60
CA LEU A 30 -13.67 8.08 -5.25
C LEU A 30 -14.63 7.48 -4.20
N VAL A 31 -14.72 6.15 -4.18
CA VAL A 31 -15.74 5.43 -3.42
C VAL A 31 -15.54 5.58 -1.91
N HIS A 32 -14.29 5.51 -1.43
CA HIS A 32 -13.99 5.64 -0.01
C HIS A 32 -14.14 7.08 0.48
N ALA A 33 -13.82 8.08 -0.35
CA ALA A 33 -14.17 9.48 -0.08
C ALA A 33 -15.69 9.67 -0.01
N ALA A 34 -16.46 9.06 -0.91
CA ALA A 34 -17.93 9.16 -0.92
C ALA A 34 -18.55 8.57 0.37
N ASP A 35 -17.99 7.48 0.87
CA ASP A 35 -18.39 6.85 2.13
C ASP A 35 -18.06 7.75 3.33
N LYS A 36 -16.84 8.27 3.40
CA LYS A 36 -16.35 9.13 4.50
C LYS A 36 -16.82 10.58 4.47
N LEU A 37 -17.47 11.01 3.38
CA LEU A 37 -17.92 12.40 3.18
C LEU A 37 -18.74 12.92 4.37
N GLY A 38 -19.71 12.13 4.86
CA GLY A 38 -20.57 12.56 5.97
C GLY A 38 -19.81 12.79 7.27
N GLU A 39 -18.86 11.90 7.59
CA GLU A 39 -18.01 12.00 8.77
C GLU A 39 -17.07 13.21 8.68
N GLN A 40 -16.42 13.40 7.53
CA GLN A 40 -15.48 14.51 7.30
C GLN A 40 -16.19 15.87 7.32
N VAL A 41 -17.43 15.97 6.82
CA VAL A 41 -18.22 17.21 6.88
C VAL A 41 -18.62 17.54 8.32
N ALA A 42 -19.01 16.52 9.10
CA ALA A 42 -19.31 16.70 10.52
C ALA A 42 -18.06 17.15 11.31
N LEU A 43 -16.89 16.58 11.01
CA LEU A 43 -15.62 16.96 11.62
C LEU A 43 -15.23 18.40 11.25
N ALA A 44 -15.29 18.76 9.97
CA ALA A 44 -14.96 20.10 9.50
C ALA A 44 -15.85 21.18 10.11
N THR A 45 -17.13 20.86 10.34
CA THR A 45 -18.09 21.76 10.99
C THR A 45 -17.78 21.94 12.47
N LYS A 46 -17.39 20.86 13.18
CA LYS A 46 -17.02 20.90 14.60
C LYS A 46 -15.71 21.65 14.84
N GLU A 47 -14.72 21.42 13.99
CA GLU A 47 -13.36 21.96 14.15
C GLU A 47 -13.17 23.33 13.47
N THR A 48 -14.21 23.87 12.83
CA THR A 48 -14.13 25.09 12.00
C THR A 48 -12.96 24.99 11.01
N GLN A 49 -12.84 23.82 10.37
CA GLN A 49 -11.70 23.49 9.54
C GLN A 49 -11.76 24.31 8.24
N ALA A 50 -10.61 24.82 7.80
CA ALA A 50 -10.53 25.52 6.54
C ALA A 50 -10.95 24.58 5.37
N PRO A 51 -11.68 25.08 4.36
CA PRO A 51 -12.25 24.23 3.29
C PRO A 51 -11.21 23.39 2.54
N HIS A 52 -10.00 23.92 2.34
CA HIS A 52 -8.91 23.19 1.68
C HIS A 52 -8.48 21.96 2.49
N ARG A 53 -8.35 22.08 3.82
CA ARG A 53 -7.97 20.94 4.66
C ARG A 53 -9.03 19.85 4.70
N PHE A 54 -10.32 20.23 4.67
CA PHE A 54 -11.40 19.25 4.55
C PHE A 54 -11.25 18.43 3.26
N LEU A 55 -11.00 19.12 2.13
CA LEU A 55 -10.82 18.46 0.84
C LEU A 55 -9.56 17.56 0.85
N ASP A 56 -8.46 18.07 1.40
CA ASP A 56 -7.21 17.31 1.51
C ASP A 56 -7.40 16.03 2.33
N ASN A 57 -8.04 16.11 3.51
CA ASN A 57 -8.34 14.95 4.35
C ASN A 57 -9.22 13.92 3.63
N LEU A 58 -10.21 14.40 2.87
CA LEU A 58 -11.12 13.54 2.11
C LEU A 58 -10.37 12.78 1.00
N LEU A 59 -9.47 13.47 0.28
CA LEU A 59 -8.64 12.88 -0.76
C LEU A 59 -7.58 11.94 -0.17
N GLU A 60 -6.96 12.30 0.94
CA GLU A 60 -6.01 11.47 1.67
C GLU A 60 -6.65 10.15 2.12
N ALA A 61 -7.90 10.20 2.60
CA ALA A 61 -8.62 9.00 2.99
C ALA A 61 -8.90 8.05 1.80
N GLU A 62 -9.17 8.58 0.61
CA GLU A 62 -9.31 7.79 -0.61
C GLU A 62 -7.98 7.20 -1.06
N LEU A 63 -6.92 8.00 -1.07
CA LEU A 63 -5.57 7.56 -1.46
C LEU A 63 -5.09 6.44 -0.54
N ALA A 64 -5.22 6.61 0.77
CA ALA A 64 -4.86 5.60 1.76
C ALA A 64 -5.61 4.27 1.53
N ALA A 65 -6.92 4.34 1.26
CA ALA A 65 -7.72 3.14 0.99
C ALA A 65 -7.34 2.45 -0.33
N ARG A 66 -7.01 3.22 -1.37
CA ARG A 66 -6.49 2.69 -2.64
C ARG A 66 -5.15 2.02 -2.45
N ASP A 67 -4.24 2.63 -1.69
CA ASP A 67 -2.94 2.05 -1.38
C ASP A 67 -3.06 0.78 -0.55
N GLU A 68 -3.94 0.76 0.45
CA GLU A 68 -4.19 -0.45 1.23
C GLU A 68 -4.72 -1.59 0.35
N ARG A 69 -5.67 -1.29 -0.56
CA ARG A 69 -6.20 -2.28 -1.51
C ARG A 69 -5.13 -2.78 -2.47
N ARG A 70 -4.26 -1.89 -2.95
CA ARG A 70 -3.12 -2.19 -3.83
C ARG A 70 -2.14 -3.13 -3.13
N VAL A 71 -1.75 -2.81 -1.90
CA VAL A 71 -0.86 -3.63 -1.06
C VAL A 71 -1.48 -4.99 -0.77
N ARG A 72 -2.74 -5.03 -0.33
CA ARG A 72 -3.46 -6.30 -0.05
C ARG A 72 -3.55 -7.19 -1.28
N THR A 73 -3.85 -6.61 -2.44
CA THR A 73 -3.91 -7.36 -3.70
C THR A 73 -2.54 -7.89 -4.09
N SER A 74 -1.50 -7.06 -3.96
CA SER A 74 -0.13 -7.42 -4.29
C SER A 74 0.43 -8.50 -3.37
N LEU A 75 0.13 -8.45 -2.07
CA LEU A 75 0.46 -9.50 -1.09
C LEU A 75 -0.22 -10.83 -1.45
N ARG A 76 -1.49 -10.79 -1.84
CA ARG A 76 -2.21 -11.98 -2.29
C ARG A 76 -1.60 -12.57 -3.56
N LEU A 77 -1.18 -11.70 -4.48
CA LEU A 77 -0.59 -12.11 -5.75
C LEU A 77 0.88 -12.54 -5.60
N SER A 78 1.63 -12.08 -4.60
CA SER A 78 3.06 -12.38 -4.48
C SER A 78 3.35 -13.82 -4.09
N GLY A 79 2.41 -14.50 -3.42
CA GLY A 79 2.60 -15.86 -2.92
C GLY A 79 3.49 -15.92 -1.67
N LEU A 80 3.73 -14.79 -1.01
CA LEU A 80 4.50 -14.73 0.23
C LEU A 80 3.74 -15.43 1.38
N PRO A 81 4.43 -16.24 2.21
CA PRO A 81 3.86 -16.74 3.44
C PRO A 81 3.42 -15.61 4.37
N THR A 82 2.21 -15.71 4.93
CA THR A 82 1.66 -14.70 5.83
C THR A 82 2.37 -14.66 7.19
N GLY A 83 2.47 -13.48 7.80
CA GLY A 83 2.94 -13.31 9.18
C GLY A 83 4.44 -13.04 9.37
N GLN A 84 5.22 -12.99 8.28
CA GLN A 84 6.65 -12.71 8.33
C GLN A 84 6.92 -11.24 8.00
N THR A 85 6.88 -10.38 9.02
CA THR A 85 7.21 -8.96 8.94
C THR A 85 8.58 -8.67 9.55
N LEU A 86 9.17 -7.52 9.18
CA LEU A 86 10.46 -7.08 9.75
C LEU A 86 10.37 -6.87 11.27
N SER A 87 9.20 -6.50 11.80
CA SER A 87 8.96 -6.34 13.24
C SER A 87 9.09 -7.65 14.03
N ASN A 88 8.92 -8.79 13.35
CA ASN A 88 8.95 -10.11 13.97
C ASN A 88 10.35 -10.74 13.93
N ILE A 89 11.35 -10.00 13.44
CA ILE A 89 12.75 -10.46 13.40
C ILE A 89 13.37 -10.23 14.77
N ASP A 90 13.79 -11.33 15.40
CA ASP A 90 14.59 -11.26 16.62
C ASP A 90 16.05 -10.98 16.27
N PHE A 91 16.44 -9.70 16.32
CA PHE A 91 17.83 -9.29 16.12
C PHE A 91 18.76 -9.71 17.27
N ALA A 92 18.22 -10.04 18.45
CA ALA A 92 19.02 -10.56 19.56
C ALA A 92 19.45 -12.02 19.32
N PHE A 93 18.69 -12.77 18.53
CA PHE A 93 19.02 -14.15 18.13
C PHE A 93 20.19 -14.23 17.13
N GLN A 94 20.52 -13.14 16.42
CA GLN A 94 21.61 -13.12 15.45
C GLN A 94 22.37 -11.77 15.47
N PRO A 95 23.36 -11.60 16.37
CA PRO A 95 24.12 -10.35 16.51
C PRO A 95 25.00 -10.03 15.29
N SER A 96 25.22 -10.98 14.38
CA SER A 96 25.94 -10.74 13.12
C SER A 96 25.13 -9.94 12.09
N VAL A 97 23.83 -9.79 12.30
CA VAL A 97 22.93 -9.05 11.42
C VAL A 97 22.73 -7.65 11.99
N GLU A 98 23.38 -6.67 11.37
CA GLU A 98 23.29 -5.28 11.78
C GLU A 98 21.91 -4.71 11.42
N ARG A 99 21.17 -4.22 12.42
CA ARG A 99 19.82 -3.64 12.24
C ARG A 99 19.81 -2.48 11.23
N SER A 100 20.83 -1.63 11.25
CA SER A 100 21.02 -0.50 10.34
C SER A 100 21.02 -0.94 8.86
N ARG A 101 21.66 -2.08 8.55
CA ARG A 101 21.67 -2.64 7.20
C ARG A 101 20.30 -3.12 6.77
N ILE A 102 19.56 -3.79 7.67
CA ILE A 102 18.19 -4.24 7.35
C ILE A 102 17.25 -3.06 7.15
N GLU A 103 17.36 -2.01 7.95
CA GLU A 103 16.57 -0.79 7.76
C GLU A 103 16.91 -0.11 6.43
N THR A 104 18.19 -0.10 6.05
CA THR A 104 18.62 0.39 4.73
C THR A 104 18.02 -0.45 3.61
N LEU A 105 18.04 -1.78 3.72
CA LEU A 105 17.42 -2.68 2.74
C LEU A 105 15.89 -2.51 2.71
N ALA A 106 15.25 -2.23 3.83
CA ALA A 106 13.80 -1.98 3.92
C ALA A 106 13.36 -0.74 3.14
N THR A 107 14.27 0.21 2.83
CA THR A 107 13.99 1.33 1.93
C THR A 107 13.79 0.90 0.47
N CYS A 108 14.16 -0.34 0.13
CA CYS A 108 14.13 -0.87 -1.22
C CYS A 108 14.99 -0.08 -2.23
N ALA A 109 16.01 0.66 -1.76
CA ALA A 109 16.96 1.36 -2.64
C ALA A 109 17.63 0.38 -3.62
N TYR A 110 18.04 -0.80 -3.15
CA TYR A 110 18.65 -1.86 -3.98
C TYR A 110 17.76 -2.29 -5.15
N LEU A 111 16.43 -2.27 -5.00
CA LEU A 111 15.49 -2.58 -6.09
C LEU A 111 15.46 -1.51 -7.17
N ARG A 112 15.65 -0.24 -6.78
CA ARG A 112 15.72 0.88 -7.74
C ARG A 112 17.03 0.83 -8.54
N GLU A 113 18.12 0.47 -7.87
CA GLU A 113 19.45 0.29 -8.47
C GLU A 113 19.62 -1.05 -9.21
N ARG A 114 18.59 -1.92 -9.17
CA ARG A 114 18.59 -3.27 -9.78
C ARG A 114 19.69 -4.19 -9.25
N GLU A 115 20.03 -4.05 -7.98
CA GLU A 115 20.99 -4.89 -7.29
C GLU A 115 20.35 -6.18 -6.79
N SER A 116 21.14 -7.26 -6.75
CA SER A 116 20.71 -8.57 -6.24
C SER A 116 21.17 -8.77 -4.81
N LEU A 117 20.28 -9.29 -3.96
CA LEU A 117 20.56 -9.54 -2.56
C LEU A 117 20.72 -11.03 -2.30
N LEU A 118 21.89 -11.43 -1.79
CA LEU A 118 22.20 -12.81 -1.39
C LEU A 118 22.29 -12.93 0.14
N ILE A 119 21.47 -13.79 0.73
CA ILE A 119 21.46 -14.03 2.18
C ILE A 119 22.19 -15.34 2.52
N GLN A 120 23.40 -15.23 3.07
CA GLN A 120 24.23 -16.36 3.49
C GLN A 120 24.32 -16.46 5.02
N GLY A 121 24.61 -17.66 5.55
CA GLY A 121 24.56 -17.97 6.99
C GLY A 121 24.11 -19.41 7.30
N PRO A 122 24.12 -19.83 8.58
CA PRO A 122 23.69 -21.17 9.01
C PRO A 122 22.21 -21.45 8.73
N PRO A 123 21.76 -22.72 8.67
CA PRO A 123 20.34 -23.04 8.61
C PRO A 123 19.63 -22.65 9.90
N GLY A 124 18.34 -22.30 9.82
CA GLY A 124 17.51 -21.98 10.99
C GLY A 124 17.61 -20.55 11.54
N VAL A 125 18.44 -19.68 10.95
CA VAL A 125 18.65 -18.29 11.43
C VAL A 125 17.65 -17.26 10.86
N GLY A 126 16.50 -17.71 10.34
CA GLY A 126 15.45 -16.80 9.85
C GLY A 126 15.73 -16.14 8.50
N LYS A 127 16.63 -16.67 7.65
CA LYS A 127 16.91 -16.08 6.33
C LYS A 127 15.70 -15.96 5.42
N THR A 128 14.90 -17.03 5.35
CA THR A 128 13.66 -17.05 4.56
C THR A 128 12.69 -16.01 5.11
N HIS A 129 12.66 -15.82 6.43
CA HIS A 129 11.88 -14.78 7.08
C HIS A 129 12.36 -13.39 6.71
N LEU A 130 13.67 -13.15 6.74
CA LEU A 130 14.23 -11.88 6.31
C LEU A 130 13.89 -11.57 4.84
N ALA A 131 14.02 -12.56 3.95
CA ALA A 131 13.67 -12.41 2.54
C ALA A 131 12.18 -12.08 2.36
N ILE A 132 11.29 -12.80 3.03
CA ILE A 132 9.84 -12.55 2.98
C ILE A 132 9.50 -11.17 3.55
N ALA A 133 10.09 -10.79 4.68
CA ALA A 133 9.87 -9.51 5.32
C ALA A 133 10.33 -8.33 4.46
N LEU A 134 11.47 -8.47 3.76
CA LEU A 134 11.92 -7.51 2.74
C LEU A 134 10.97 -7.48 1.54
N GLY A 135 10.42 -8.63 1.13
CA GLY A 135 9.38 -8.72 0.11
C GLY A 135 8.10 -7.99 0.48
N VAL A 136 7.65 -8.11 1.73
CA VAL A 136 6.49 -7.35 2.24
C VAL A 136 6.75 -5.84 2.17
N ARG A 137 7.94 -5.38 2.62
CA ARG A 137 8.32 -3.96 2.49
C ARG A 137 8.41 -3.49 1.04
N ALA A 138 8.90 -4.33 0.14
CA ALA A 138 8.93 -4.00 -1.27
C ALA A 138 7.51 -3.80 -1.84
N ILE A 139 6.54 -4.61 -1.43
CA ILE A 139 5.14 -4.42 -1.82
C ILE A 139 4.56 -3.12 -1.25
N GLU A 140 4.83 -2.81 0.01
CA GLU A 140 4.42 -1.55 0.65
C GLU A 140 5.00 -0.34 -0.08
N ASN A 141 6.28 -0.38 -0.44
CA ASN A 141 6.98 0.62 -1.27
C ASN A 141 6.54 0.62 -2.74
N GLY A 142 5.70 -0.34 -3.12
CA GLY A 142 5.00 -0.41 -4.38
C GLY A 142 5.65 -1.17 -5.52
N PHE A 143 6.64 -1.99 -5.19
CA PHE A 143 7.24 -2.94 -6.11
C PHE A 143 6.38 -4.21 -6.27
N SER A 144 6.44 -4.81 -7.46
CA SER A 144 5.89 -6.13 -7.71
C SER A 144 6.85 -7.20 -7.18
N VAL A 145 6.32 -8.12 -6.37
CA VAL A 145 7.11 -9.18 -5.75
C VAL A 145 6.51 -10.54 -6.08
N ALA A 146 7.35 -11.53 -6.34
CA ALA A 146 6.95 -12.93 -6.42
C ALA A 146 7.89 -13.81 -5.60
N PHE A 147 7.31 -14.77 -4.88
CA PHE A 147 8.04 -15.77 -4.12
C PHE A 147 7.98 -17.13 -4.83
N HIS A 148 9.13 -17.76 -5.03
CA HIS A 148 9.25 -19.08 -5.62
C HIS A 148 10.25 -19.92 -4.84
N ARG A 149 9.89 -21.17 -4.53
CA ARG A 149 10.90 -22.15 -4.11
C ARG A 149 11.79 -22.47 -5.32
N LEU A 150 13.08 -22.66 -5.06
CA LEU A 150 14.06 -22.93 -6.12
C LEU A 150 13.66 -24.13 -7.00
N GLU A 151 13.12 -25.19 -6.40
CA GLU A 151 12.66 -26.39 -7.11
C GLU A 151 11.50 -26.08 -8.06
N ASP A 152 10.51 -25.32 -7.58
CA ASP A 152 9.35 -24.91 -8.37
C ASP A 152 9.76 -23.98 -9.52
N LEU A 153 10.70 -23.05 -9.24
CA LEU A 153 11.26 -22.15 -10.24
C LEU A 153 12.01 -22.94 -11.31
N LEU A 154 12.88 -23.88 -10.91
CA LEU A 154 13.64 -24.71 -11.83
C LEU A 154 12.72 -25.56 -12.71
N ALA A 155 11.66 -26.15 -12.13
CA ALA A 155 10.68 -26.91 -12.88
C ALA A 155 9.86 -26.04 -13.85
N ALA A 156 9.56 -24.79 -13.49
CA ALA A 156 8.92 -23.83 -14.37
C ALA A 156 9.85 -23.42 -15.52
N LEU A 157 11.11 -23.10 -15.22
CA LEU A 157 12.13 -22.73 -16.21
C LEU A 157 12.41 -23.88 -17.19
N LYS A 158 12.50 -25.12 -16.71
CA LYS A 158 12.68 -26.30 -17.57
C LYS A 158 11.50 -26.52 -18.52
N ARG A 159 10.27 -26.29 -18.06
CA ARG A 159 9.06 -26.37 -18.92
C ARG A 159 9.01 -25.24 -19.93
N ASP A 160 9.51 -24.07 -19.55
CA ASP A 160 9.51 -22.88 -20.40
C ASP A 160 10.74 -22.81 -21.33
N ALA A 161 11.69 -23.75 -21.24
CA ALA A 161 12.93 -23.76 -22.01
C ALA A 161 12.70 -23.80 -23.55
N ASP A 162 11.64 -24.47 -23.99
CA ASP A 162 11.29 -24.63 -25.40
C ASP A 162 10.33 -23.53 -25.91
N ILE A 163 9.96 -22.58 -25.05
CA ILE A 163 9.01 -21.51 -25.38
C ILE A 163 9.75 -20.32 -26.00
N GLY A 164 9.24 -19.82 -27.12
CA GLY A 164 9.81 -18.64 -27.79
C GLY A 164 9.83 -17.38 -26.91
N PRO A 165 10.82 -16.46 -27.10
CA PRO A 165 11.14 -15.37 -26.17
C PRO A 165 10.01 -14.35 -25.95
N GLN A 166 9.09 -14.21 -26.92
CA GLN A 166 7.93 -13.32 -26.78
C GLN A 166 6.90 -13.82 -25.75
N ARG A 167 6.77 -15.14 -25.61
CA ARG A 167 5.85 -15.76 -24.64
C ARG A 167 6.46 -15.86 -23.23
N LEU A 168 7.79 -15.89 -23.12
CA LEU A 168 8.50 -15.84 -21.84
C LEU A 168 8.27 -14.53 -21.08
N ARG A 169 8.20 -13.40 -21.78
CA ARG A 169 8.02 -12.07 -21.16
C ARG A 169 6.72 -11.90 -20.38
N GLN A 170 5.70 -12.70 -20.68
CA GLN A 170 4.42 -12.68 -19.98
C GLN A 170 4.41 -13.53 -18.71
N ARG A 171 5.49 -14.26 -18.42
CA ARG A 171 5.58 -15.08 -17.21
C ARG A 171 5.81 -14.20 -15.99
N LYS A 172 5.09 -14.53 -14.92
CA LYS A 172 5.10 -13.79 -13.65
C LYS A 172 6.52 -13.61 -13.08
N HIS A 173 7.38 -14.62 -13.18
CA HIS A 173 8.76 -14.57 -12.70
C HIS A 173 9.69 -13.67 -13.55
N MET A 174 9.26 -13.23 -14.74
CA MET A 174 10.03 -12.34 -15.63
C MET A 174 9.57 -10.88 -15.55
N ASN A 175 8.40 -10.59 -14.97
CA ASN A 175 7.79 -9.25 -14.93
C ASN A 175 7.67 -8.69 -13.50
N THR A 176 8.36 -9.29 -12.54
CA THR A 176 8.38 -8.86 -11.14
C THR A 176 9.66 -8.12 -10.82
N ALA A 177 9.56 -7.00 -10.11
CA ALA A 177 10.70 -6.21 -9.70
C ALA A 177 11.58 -6.94 -8.67
N LEU A 178 10.96 -7.76 -7.80
CA LEU A 178 11.68 -8.61 -6.85
C LEU A 178 11.21 -10.07 -7.00
N LEU A 179 12.16 -10.97 -7.23
CA LEU A 179 11.96 -12.41 -7.18
C LEU A 179 12.69 -12.94 -5.93
N ILE A 180 11.97 -13.63 -5.06
CA ILE A 180 12.49 -14.26 -3.84
C ILE A 180 12.47 -15.76 -4.00
#